data_AF-A0A4U1BK82-F1
#
_entry.id   AF-A0A4U1BK82-F1
#
_cell.length_a   1.000
_cell.length_b   1.000
_cell.length_c   1.000
_cell.angle_alpha   90.00
_cell.angle_beta   90.00
_cell.angle_gamma   90.00
#
_symmetry.space_group_name_H-M   'P 1'
#
loop_
_entity.id
_entity.type
_entity.pdbx_description
1 polymer ?
#
loop_
_entity_poly.entity_id
_entity_poly.type
_entity_poly.pdbx_seq_one_letter_code
_entity_poly.pdbx_strand_id
1 'polypeptide(L)'
;MEKRKLLMELLADQVESINEKNQTISENQISNVSTDNGDIFIGSKDTQYKLNFEPPQVNPEQILLLVDRYKNVDCESKEFIAIKEELEEYQTPRPGRKIIGLENKLKAGNREDLIPTAKEYKKKFASRLMRYELCTHTSAIHLNIMGKIEEKFNSTIIPMIESKTDQNVIDLAISKLIIEPLADEVSAADPTLTPKQVRGMMYLLTGNCFLQW
;
A
#
# COMPACT_ATOMS: atom_id res chain seq x y z
N MET A 1 -27.86 -38.03 35.92
CA MET A 1 -28.85 -36.95 35.70
C MET A 1 -28.44 -35.67 36.43
N GLU A 2 -27.99 -35.79 37.67
CA GLU A 2 -27.58 -34.68 38.57
C GLU A 2 -26.41 -33.82 38.07
N LYS A 3 -25.34 -34.42 37.52
CA LYS A 3 -24.20 -33.67 36.94
C LYS A 3 -24.57 -32.74 35.78
N ARG A 4 -25.62 -33.09 35.00
CA ARG A 4 -26.06 -32.30 33.85
C ARG A 4 -26.90 -31.08 34.29
N LYS A 5 -27.57 -31.18 35.44
CA LYS A 5 -28.32 -30.09 36.05
C LYS A 5 -27.37 -29.05 36.67
N LEU A 6 -26.35 -29.52 37.38
CA LEU A 6 -25.32 -28.65 37.98
C LEU A 6 -24.53 -27.85 36.91
N LEU A 7 -24.26 -28.47 35.76
CA LEU A 7 -23.57 -27.81 34.65
C LEU A 7 -24.44 -26.71 33.99
N MET A 8 -25.76 -26.93 33.93
CA MET A 8 -26.69 -25.96 33.34
C MET A 8 -26.90 -24.75 34.27
N GLU A 9 -26.97 -24.95 35.59
CA GLU A 9 -27.03 -23.86 36.58
C GLU A 9 -25.75 -23.01 36.54
N LEU A 10 -24.56 -23.65 36.46
CA LEU A 10 -23.29 -22.92 36.38
C LEU A 10 -23.15 -22.08 35.10
N LEU A 11 -23.71 -22.56 33.98
CA LEU A 11 -23.72 -21.83 32.72
C LEU A 11 -24.73 -20.67 32.73
N ALA A 12 -25.88 -20.83 33.42
CA ALA A 12 -26.87 -19.77 33.57
C ALA A 12 -26.32 -18.61 34.41
N ASP A 13 -25.69 -18.91 35.55
CA ASP A 13 -25.06 -17.91 36.42
C ASP A 13 -23.93 -17.14 35.70
N GLN A 14 -23.17 -17.82 34.83
CA GLN A 14 -22.14 -17.18 34.02
C GLN A 14 -22.72 -16.24 32.95
N VAL A 15 -23.83 -16.61 32.31
CA VAL A 15 -24.50 -15.75 31.32
C VAL A 15 -25.12 -14.53 31.99
N GLU A 16 -25.68 -14.69 33.18
CA GLU A 16 -26.26 -13.59 33.95
C GLU A 16 -25.18 -12.59 34.44
N SER A 17 -24.04 -13.10 34.91
CA SER A 17 -22.86 -12.28 35.26
C SER A 17 -22.26 -11.49 34.08
N ILE A 18 -22.37 -12.01 32.86
CA ILE A 18 -21.89 -11.31 31.65
C ILE A 18 -22.84 -10.18 31.26
N ASN A 19 -24.15 -10.35 31.45
CA ASN A 19 -25.14 -9.35 31.08
C ASN A 19 -25.16 -8.14 32.03
N GLU A 20 -24.74 -8.31 33.28
CA GLU A 20 -24.62 -7.21 34.26
C GLU A 20 -23.47 -6.23 33.96
N LYS A 21 -22.55 -6.55 33.05
CA LYS A 21 -21.39 -5.70 32.72
C LYS A 21 -21.64 -4.71 31.58
N ASN A 22 -22.80 -4.73 30.94
CA ASN A 22 -23.14 -3.77 29.89
C ASN A 22 -23.78 -2.51 30.51
N GLN A 23 -22.94 -1.57 30.92
CA GLN A 23 -23.40 -0.24 31.32
C GLN A 23 -23.77 0.59 30.09
N THR A 24 -25.06 0.86 29.92
CA THR A 24 -25.54 1.85 28.95
C THR A 24 -25.35 3.25 29.54
N ILE A 25 -24.50 4.06 28.90
CA ILE A 25 -24.26 5.45 29.27
C ILE A 25 -24.97 6.35 28.25
N SER A 26 -25.97 7.12 28.69
CA SER A 26 -26.77 8.03 27.85
C SER A 26 -27.01 9.37 28.54
N GLU A 27 -27.42 10.40 27.77
CA GLU A 27 -27.86 11.72 28.27
C GLU A 27 -26.81 12.58 29.00
N ASN A 28 -25.53 12.42 28.66
CA ASN A 28 -24.45 13.20 29.29
C ASN A 28 -24.33 14.60 28.67
N GLN A 29 -24.07 15.60 29.52
CA GLN A 29 -23.77 16.98 29.11
C GLN A 29 -22.33 17.35 29.42
N ILE A 30 -21.65 17.98 28.47
CA ILE A 30 -20.31 18.56 28.64
C ILE A 30 -20.45 20.08 28.57
N SER A 31 -19.98 20.80 29.60
CA SER A 31 -20.03 22.27 29.66
C SER A 31 -18.75 22.84 30.28
N ASN A 32 -18.47 24.12 30.02
CA ASN A 32 -17.32 24.89 30.55
C ASN A 32 -15.92 24.35 30.18
N VAL A 33 -15.73 23.89 28.95
CA VAL A 33 -14.41 23.43 28.48
C VAL A 33 -13.63 24.60 27.87
N SER A 34 -12.53 24.99 28.52
CA SER A 34 -11.50 25.87 27.94
C SER A 34 -10.37 25.01 27.40
N THR A 35 -10.02 25.14 26.13
CA THR A 35 -8.95 24.32 25.54
C THR A 35 -7.62 25.05 25.37
N ASP A 36 -7.51 26.33 25.71
CA ASP A 36 -6.26 27.11 25.69
C ASP A 36 -5.38 26.89 24.42
N ASN A 37 -6.00 26.55 23.27
CA ASN A 37 -5.46 26.16 21.94
C ASN A 37 -5.53 24.67 21.53
N GLY A 38 -6.22 23.79 22.28
CA GLY A 38 -6.45 22.39 21.90
C GLY A 38 -7.84 22.12 21.28
N ASP A 39 -8.01 20.92 20.72
CA ASP A 39 -9.29 20.45 20.18
C ASP A 39 -10.03 19.53 21.17
N ILE A 40 -11.36 19.61 21.17
CA ILE A 40 -12.24 18.67 21.90
C ILE A 40 -12.71 17.60 20.92
N PHE A 41 -12.38 16.34 21.21
CA PHE A 41 -12.85 15.20 20.43
C PHE A 41 -14.00 14.50 21.16
N ILE A 42 -15.16 14.38 20.50
CA ILE A 42 -16.35 13.68 21.00
C ILE A 42 -16.71 12.57 20.01
N GLY A 43 -16.53 11.31 20.41
CA GLY A 43 -16.76 10.11 19.61
C GLY A 43 -16.04 8.89 20.19
N SER A 44 -16.24 7.68 19.65
CA SER A 44 -15.38 6.56 20.01
C SER A 44 -13.97 6.85 19.52
N LYS A 45 -12.94 6.47 20.28
CA LYS A 45 -11.54 6.55 19.82
C LYS A 45 -11.30 5.72 18.55
N ASP A 46 -12.26 4.87 18.19
CA ASP A 46 -12.28 3.99 17.03
C ASP A 46 -12.77 4.66 15.73
N THR A 47 -13.43 5.83 15.78
CA THR A 47 -13.79 6.59 14.56
C THR A 47 -12.65 7.46 14.04
N GLN A 48 -11.57 7.60 14.81
CA GLN A 48 -10.28 7.93 14.23
C GLN A 48 -9.68 6.59 13.80
N TYR A 49 -9.49 6.38 12.49
CA TYR A 49 -8.67 5.28 12.03
C TYR A 49 -7.26 5.44 12.64
N LYS A 50 -7.03 4.85 13.81
CA LYS A 50 -5.69 4.65 14.38
C LYS A 50 -5.00 3.59 13.55
N LEU A 51 -4.66 3.95 12.34
CA LEU A 51 -3.73 3.18 11.55
C LEU A 51 -2.36 3.55 12.11
N ASN A 52 -1.89 2.75 13.06
CA ASN A 52 -0.50 2.79 13.50
C ASN A 52 0.35 2.21 12.38
N PHE A 53 0.42 2.93 11.27
CA PHE A 53 1.41 2.72 10.24
C PHE A 53 2.68 3.36 10.79
N GLU A 54 3.55 2.56 11.39
CA GLU A 54 4.93 3.00 11.54
C GLU A 54 5.49 3.12 10.12
N PRO A 55 5.76 4.36 9.63
CA PRO A 55 6.33 4.50 8.31
C PRO A 55 7.66 3.73 8.30
N PRO A 56 7.91 2.92 7.26
CA PRO A 56 9.12 2.13 7.21
C PRO A 56 10.33 3.07 7.26
N GLN A 57 11.31 2.71 8.07
CA GLN A 57 12.56 3.47 8.15
C GLN A 57 13.23 3.47 6.78
N VAL A 58 13.30 4.64 6.16
CA VAL A 58 13.93 4.82 4.86
C VAL A 58 15.43 4.77 5.06
N ASN A 59 16.11 3.84 4.36
CA ASN A 59 17.57 3.80 4.32
C ASN A 59 18.07 4.12 2.89
N PRO A 60 18.39 5.39 2.59
CA PRO A 60 18.87 5.80 1.27
C PRO A 60 20.19 5.13 0.85
N GLU A 61 20.99 4.62 1.80
CA GLU A 61 22.28 3.99 1.51
C GLU A 61 22.14 2.77 0.61
N GLN A 62 21.05 2.00 0.74
CA GLN A 62 20.82 0.81 -0.07
C GLN A 62 20.66 1.15 -1.55
N ILE A 63 19.93 2.22 -1.86
CA ILE A 63 19.77 2.70 -3.23
C ILE A 63 21.08 3.30 -3.75
N LEU A 64 21.82 4.05 -2.93
CA LEU A 64 23.12 4.61 -3.33
C LEU A 64 24.14 3.50 -3.65
N LEU A 65 24.22 2.46 -2.82
CA LEU A 65 25.06 1.29 -3.06
C LEU A 65 24.67 0.56 -4.36
N LEU A 66 23.37 0.48 -4.65
CA LEU A 66 22.87 -0.09 -5.90
C LEU A 66 23.30 0.77 -7.09
N VAL A 67 23.22 2.10 -7.00
CA VAL A 67 23.73 2.99 -8.04
C VAL A 67 25.21 2.77 -8.28
N ASP A 68 26.02 2.78 -7.22
CA ASP A 68 27.47 2.62 -7.34
C ASP A 68 27.85 1.26 -7.95
N ARG A 69 27.11 0.19 -7.61
CA ARG A 69 27.30 -1.13 -8.22
C ARG A 69 27.06 -1.09 -9.72
N TYR A 70 25.96 -0.48 -10.17
CA TYR A 70 25.53 -0.55 -11.58
C TYR A 70 26.06 0.59 -12.45
N LYS A 71 26.64 1.65 -11.87
CA LYS A 71 27.12 2.83 -12.61
C LYS A 71 28.16 2.51 -13.68
N ASN A 72 29.01 1.51 -13.42
CA ASN A 72 30.09 1.09 -14.33
C ASN A 72 29.81 -0.26 -14.99
N VAL A 73 28.61 -0.82 -14.83
CA VAL A 73 28.21 -2.07 -15.47
C VAL A 73 27.90 -1.81 -16.93
N ASP A 74 28.45 -2.66 -17.80
CA ASP A 74 28.24 -2.60 -19.24
C ASP A 74 26.82 -3.08 -19.63
N CYS A 75 26.25 -2.52 -20.69
CA CYS A 75 24.93 -2.88 -21.20
C CYS A 75 24.89 -4.26 -21.86
N GLU A 76 26.05 -4.87 -22.14
CA GLU A 76 26.16 -6.26 -22.61
C GLU A 76 26.50 -7.25 -21.48
N SER A 77 26.65 -6.76 -20.25
CA SER A 77 26.94 -7.62 -19.11
C SER A 77 25.77 -8.56 -18.80
N LYS A 78 26.10 -9.78 -18.35
CA LYS A 78 25.08 -10.76 -17.93
C LYS A 78 24.19 -10.22 -16.81
N GLU A 79 24.76 -9.42 -15.90
CA GLU A 79 24.02 -8.82 -14.78
C GLU A 79 22.97 -7.82 -15.25
N PHE A 80 23.30 -6.98 -16.24
CA PHE A 80 22.35 -6.03 -16.79
C PHE A 80 21.30 -6.70 -17.67
N ILE A 81 21.68 -7.72 -18.45
CA ILE A 81 20.74 -8.51 -19.24
C ILE A 81 19.69 -9.14 -18.31
N ALA A 82 20.09 -9.71 -17.17
CA ALA A 82 19.15 -10.27 -16.21
C ALA A 82 18.17 -9.23 -15.65
N ILE A 83 18.65 -8.02 -15.31
CA ILE A 83 17.77 -6.92 -14.90
C ILE A 83 16.77 -6.55 -16.00
N LYS A 84 17.25 -6.52 -17.25
CA LYS A 84 16.43 -6.17 -18.39
C LYS A 84 15.33 -7.20 -18.60
N GLU A 85 15.67 -8.49 -18.55
CA GLU A 85 14.71 -9.60 -18.64
C GLU A 85 13.63 -9.46 -17.57
N GLU A 86 14.00 -9.20 -16.31
CA GLU A 86 13.04 -9.03 -15.22
C GLU A 86 12.15 -7.79 -15.39
N LEU A 87 12.70 -6.68 -15.91
CA LEU A 87 11.92 -5.49 -16.26
C LEU A 87 10.99 -5.71 -17.47
N GLU A 88 11.41 -6.51 -18.44
CA GLU A 88 10.59 -6.89 -19.59
C GLU A 88 9.39 -7.76 -19.16
N GLU A 89 9.58 -8.65 -18.17
CA GLU A 89 8.47 -9.39 -17.56
C GLU A 89 7.42 -8.43 -17.02
N TYR A 90 7.82 -7.40 -16.26
CA TYR A 90 6.90 -6.39 -15.74
C TYR A 90 6.18 -5.57 -16.80
N GLN A 91 6.72 -5.45 -18.01
CA GLN A 91 6.10 -4.75 -19.13
C GLN A 91 5.08 -5.59 -19.88
N THR A 92 5.16 -6.91 -19.75
CA THR A 92 4.22 -7.84 -20.37
C THR A 92 3.10 -8.23 -19.40
N PRO A 93 1.89 -8.54 -19.92
CA PRO A 93 0.83 -9.06 -19.07
C PRO A 93 1.22 -10.42 -18.50
N ARG A 94 1.05 -10.61 -17.19
CA ARG A 94 1.38 -11.87 -16.51
C ARG A 94 0.67 -13.06 -17.18
N PRO A 95 1.41 -14.12 -17.58
CA PRO A 95 0.84 -15.26 -18.29
C PRO A 95 -0.20 -15.99 -17.44
N GLY A 96 -1.27 -16.48 -18.08
CA GLY A 96 -2.35 -17.22 -17.42
C GLY A 96 -3.44 -16.38 -16.77
N ARG A 97 -3.37 -15.03 -16.85
CA ARG A 97 -4.44 -14.14 -16.37
C ARG A 97 -5.20 -13.48 -17.53
N LYS A 98 -6.52 -13.36 -17.40
CA LYS A 98 -7.34 -12.57 -18.34
C LYS A 98 -6.92 -11.09 -18.23
N ILE A 99 -6.53 -10.50 -19.35
CA ILE A 99 -6.16 -9.09 -19.40
C ILE A 99 -7.43 -8.26 -19.33
N ILE A 100 -7.75 -7.80 -18.12
CA ILE A 100 -8.92 -6.94 -17.87
C ILE A 100 -8.57 -5.47 -18.16
N GLY A 101 -7.29 -5.09 -18.02
CA GLY A 101 -6.81 -3.71 -18.22
C GLY A 101 -6.92 -2.86 -16.94
N LEU A 102 -6.14 -1.78 -16.88
CA LEU A 102 -6.04 -0.91 -15.70
C LEU A 102 -7.41 -0.32 -15.32
N GLU A 103 -8.12 0.20 -16.31
CA GLU A 103 -9.38 0.92 -16.15
C GLU A 103 -10.48 0.02 -15.61
N ASN A 104 -10.57 -1.20 -16.15
CA ASN A 104 -11.60 -2.14 -15.73
C ASN A 104 -11.29 -2.72 -14.34
N LYS A 105 -10.02 -2.81 -13.93
CA LYS A 105 -9.65 -3.16 -12.56
C LYS A 105 -10.02 -2.08 -11.57
N LEU A 106 -9.72 -0.82 -11.89
CA LEU A 106 -10.14 0.30 -11.06
C LEU A 106 -11.67 0.38 -10.95
N LYS A 107 -12.40 0.14 -12.04
CA LYS A 107 -13.87 0.00 -11.99
C LYS A 107 -14.33 -1.14 -11.08
N ALA A 108 -13.70 -2.31 -11.18
CA ALA A 108 -14.04 -3.45 -10.32
C ALA A 108 -13.84 -3.14 -8.82
N GLY A 109 -12.85 -2.28 -8.50
CA GLY A 109 -12.60 -1.78 -7.15
C GLY A 109 -13.43 -0.55 -6.75
N ASN A 110 -14.40 -0.10 -7.55
CA ASN A 110 -15.15 1.16 -7.37
C ASN A 110 -14.23 2.40 -7.23
N ARG A 111 -13.19 2.48 -8.08
CA ARG A 111 -12.15 3.53 -8.09
C ARG A 111 -12.11 4.29 -9.43
N GLU A 112 -13.27 4.57 -10.01
CA GLU A 112 -13.39 5.29 -11.27
C GLU A 112 -12.78 6.69 -11.22
N ASP A 113 -12.83 7.32 -10.04
CA ASP A 113 -12.24 8.60 -9.72
C ASP A 113 -10.73 8.67 -10.06
N LEU A 114 -10.02 7.55 -9.88
CA LEU A 114 -8.59 7.46 -10.14
C LEU A 114 -8.23 7.29 -11.61
N ILE A 115 -9.17 6.87 -12.48
CA ILE A 115 -8.86 6.44 -13.85
C ILE A 115 -8.10 7.51 -14.67
N PRO A 116 -8.51 8.79 -14.70
CA PRO A 116 -7.82 9.81 -15.49
C PRO A 116 -6.36 9.98 -15.06
N THR A 117 -6.15 10.10 -13.74
CA THR A 117 -4.81 10.26 -13.13
C THR A 117 -3.96 9.01 -13.32
N ALA A 118 -4.55 7.83 -13.13
CA ALA A 118 -3.86 6.55 -13.26
C ALA A 118 -3.34 6.32 -14.68
N LYS A 119 -4.14 6.66 -15.70
CA LYS A 119 -3.73 6.63 -17.11
C LYS A 119 -2.54 7.56 -17.38
N GLU A 120 -2.63 8.81 -16.93
CA GLU A 120 -1.57 9.79 -17.14
C GLU A 120 -0.26 9.32 -16.49
N TYR A 121 -0.34 8.83 -15.25
CA TYR A 121 0.85 8.47 -14.47
C TYR A 121 1.48 7.20 -14.99
N LYS A 122 0.67 6.19 -15.33
CA LYS A 122 1.13 4.98 -16.04
C LYS A 122 1.85 5.34 -17.34
N LYS A 123 1.26 6.20 -18.17
CA LYS A 123 1.85 6.61 -19.45
C LYS A 123 3.19 7.33 -19.23
N LYS A 124 3.24 8.27 -18.29
CA LYS A 124 4.47 9.02 -17.97
C LYS A 124 5.59 8.10 -17.52
N PHE A 125 5.30 7.14 -16.64
CA PHE A 125 6.30 6.18 -16.20
C PHE A 125 6.71 5.19 -17.30
N ALA A 126 5.77 4.69 -18.10
CA ALA A 126 6.10 3.82 -19.25
C ALA A 126 7.05 4.52 -20.24
N SER A 127 6.80 5.79 -20.56
CA SER A 127 7.72 6.58 -21.40
C SER A 127 9.09 6.80 -20.74
N ARG A 128 9.14 6.91 -19.41
CA ARG A 128 10.40 6.98 -18.67
C ARG A 128 11.16 5.65 -18.76
N LEU A 129 10.50 4.54 -18.50
CA LEU A 129 11.09 3.21 -18.53
C LEU A 129 11.78 2.94 -19.87
N MET A 130 11.09 3.23 -20.98
CA MET A 130 11.64 3.10 -22.33
C MET A 130 12.82 4.05 -22.60
N ARG A 131 12.79 5.28 -22.06
CA ARG A 131 13.88 6.26 -22.23
C ARG A 131 15.18 5.80 -21.57
N TYR A 132 15.06 5.15 -20.42
CA TYR A 132 16.21 4.74 -19.60
C TYR A 132 16.49 3.24 -19.68
N GLU A 133 15.92 2.53 -20.65
CA GLU A 133 16.01 1.07 -20.77
C GLU A 133 17.46 0.58 -20.87
N LEU A 134 18.34 1.35 -21.52
CA LEU A 134 19.78 1.05 -21.68
C LEU A 134 20.67 1.62 -20.58
N CYS A 135 20.08 2.33 -19.60
CA CYS A 135 20.83 2.94 -18.51
C CYS A 135 20.90 1.97 -17.32
N THR A 136 22.04 1.32 -17.14
CA THR A 136 22.22 0.20 -16.19
C THR A 136 21.77 0.51 -14.76
N HIS A 137 22.27 1.59 -14.16
CA HIS A 137 21.88 1.98 -12.80
C HIS A 137 20.41 2.41 -12.70
N THR A 138 19.86 3.09 -13.71
CA THR A 138 18.45 3.51 -13.70
C THR A 138 17.52 2.32 -13.84
N SER A 139 17.84 1.34 -14.71
CA SER A 139 17.09 0.09 -14.82
C SER A 139 17.13 -0.70 -13.52
N ALA A 140 18.29 -0.78 -12.86
CA ALA A 140 18.42 -1.41 -11.54
C ALA A 140 17.54 -0.72 -10.48
N ILE A 141 17.50 0.61 -10.45
CA ILE A 141 16.60 1.38 -9.56
C ILE A 141 15.14 1.05 -9.88
N HIS A 142 14.73 1.13 -11.16
CA HIS A 142 13.35 0.86 -11.55
C HIS A 142 12.90 -0.53 -11.12
N LEU A 143 13.74 -1.55 -11.35
CA LEU A 143 13.46 -2.92 -10.96
C LEU A 143 13.30 -3.04 -9.43
N ASN A 144 14.23 -2.47 -8.66
CA ASN A 144 14.19 -2.51 -7.21
C ASN A 144 12.89 -1.89 -6.65
N ILE A 145 12.49 -0.72 -7.15
CA ILE A 145 11.28 -0.04 -6.69
C ILE A 145 10.03 -0.79 -7.14
N MET A 146 9.97 -1.31 -8.36
CA MET A 146 8.83 -2.08 -8.86
C MET A 146 8.61 -3.36 -8.04
N GLY A 147 9.67 -4.10 -7.71
CA GLY A 147 9.59 -5.28 -6.84
C GLY A 147 9.10 -4.94 -5.43
N LYS A 148 9.59 -3.84 -4.85
CA LYS A 148 9.11 -3.35 -3.54
C LYS A 148 7.64 -2.92 -3.56
N ILE A 149 7.17 -2.28 -4.63
CA ILE A 149 5.76 -1.94 -4.79
C ILE A 149 4.92 -3.22 -4.87
N GLU A 150 5.32 -4.19 -5.70
CA GLU A 150 4.59 -5.45 -5.84
C GLU A 150 4.47 -6.18 -4.50
N GLU A 151 5.58 -6.35 -3.79
CA GLU A 151 5.55 -7.02 -2.48
C GLU A 151 4.58 -6.27 -1.55
N LYS A 152 4.85 -4.99 -1.28
CA LYS A 152 4.11 -4.24 -0.26
C LYS A 152 2.61 -4.14 -0.56
N PHE A 153 2.28 -4.01 -1.85
CA PHE A 153 0.89 -3.99 -2.27
C PHE A 153 0.22 -5.34 -1.99
N ASN A 154 0.88 -6.45 -2.32
CA ASN A 154 0.33 -7.78 -2.10
C ASN A 154 0.26 -8.17 -0.61
N SER A 155 1.28 -7.81 0.19
CA SER A 155 1.36 -8.15 1.61
C SER A 155 0.50 -7.27 2.50
N THR A 156 0.21 -6.03 2.08
CA THR A 156 -0.50 -5.04 2.92
C THR A 156 -1.83 -4.61 2.33
N ILE A 157 -1.85 -4.20 1.05
CA ILE A 157 -3.03 -3.58 0.45
C ILE A 157 -4.08 -4.63 0.06
N ILE A 158 -3.68 -5.78 -0.48
CA ILE A 158 -4.63 -6.86 -0.82
C ILE A 158 -5.43 -7.30 0.42
N PRO A 159 -4.81 -7.63 1.58
CA PRO A 159 -5.56 -7.96 2.79
C PRO A 159 -6.54 -6.86 3.25
N MET A 160 -6.19 -5.58 3.07
CA MET A 160 -7.08 -4.45 3.37
C MET A 160 -8.28 -4.39 2.43
N ILE A 161 -8.09 -4.67 1.14
CA ILE A 161 -9.17 -4.76 0.15
C ILE A 161 -10.08 -5.94 0.47
N GLU A 162 -9.52 -7.12 0.75
CA GLU A 162 -10.27 -8.33 1.08
C GLU A 162 -11.10 -8.17 2.37
N SER A 163 -10.57 -7.43 3.34
CA SER A 163 -11.28 -7.07 4.58
C SER A 163 -12.29 -5.93 4.42
N LYS A 164 -12.51 -5.43 3.19
CA LYS A 164 -13.44 -4.33 2.86
C LYS A 164 -13.16 -3.06 3.65
N THR A 165 -11.88 -2.76 3.86
CA THR A 165 -11.44 -1.53 4.51
C THR A 165 -11.88 -0.31 3.69
N ASP A 166 -12.16 0.81 4.37
CA ASP A 166 -12.57 2.05 3.73
C ASP A 166 -11.56 2.50 2.65
N GLN A 167 -12.07 3.04 1.54
CA GLN A 167 -11.23 3.42 0.42
C GLN A 167 -10.24 4.54 0.77
N ASN A 168 -10.62 5.50 1.62
CA ASN A 168 -9.72 6.57 2.04
C ASN A 168 -8.58 6.03 2.91
N VAL A 169 -8.88 5.00 3.70
CA VAL A 169 -7.87 4.29 4.51
C VAL A 169 -6.89 3.53 3.63
N ILE A 170 -7.38 2.83 2.61
CA ILE A 170 -6.52 2.16 1.62
C ILE A 170 -5.64 3.17 0.89
N ASP A 171 -6.19 4.33 0.50
CA ASP A 171 -5.42 5.38 -0.15
C ASP A 171 -4.33 5.98 0.74
N LEU A 172 -4.66 6.19 2.01
CA LEU A 172 -3.71 6.65 3.00
C LEU A 172 -2.60 5.61 3.23
N ALA A 173 -2.95 4.33 3.32
CA ALA A 173 -2.00 3.22 3.44
C ALA A 173 -1.07 3.16 2.22
N ILE A 174 -1.61 3.24 1.01
CA ILE A 174 -0.81 3.30 -0.23
C ILE A 174 0.15 4.49 -0.18
N SER A 175 -0.33 5.68 0.20
CA SER A 175 0.52 6.87 0.27
C SER A 175 1.65 6.71 1.28
N LYS A 176 1.32 6.31 2.52
CA LYS A 176 2.23 6.31 3.66
C LYS A 176 3.16 5.10 3.74
N LEU A 177 2.74 3.94 3.23
CA LEU A 177 3.52 2.71 3.33
C LEU A 177 4.32 2.38 2.07
N ILE A 178 3.84 2.85 0.91
CA ILE A 178 4.39 2.51 -0.40
C ILE A 178 4.94 3.76 -1.08
N ILE A 179 4.09 4.74 -1.39
CA ILE A 179 4.47 5.82 -2.32
C ILE A 179 5.51 6.78 -1.71
N GLU A 180 5.23 7.35 -0.53
CA GLU A 180 6.13 8.31 0.12
C GLU A 180 7.46 7.67 0.51
N PRO A 181 7.51 6.52 1.21
CA PRO A 181 8.80 5.97 1.64
C PRO A 181 9.70 5.56 0.47
N LEU A 182 9.13 5.02 -0.62
CA LEU A 182 9.92 4.64 -1.79
C LEU A 182 10.40 5.86 -2.58
N ALA A 183 9.61 6.94 -2.64
CA ALA A 183 10.03 8.19 -3.24
C ALA A 183 11.15 8.86 -2.43
N ASP A 184 11.04 8.84 -1.10
CA ASP A 184 12.06 9.37 -0.21
C ASP A 184 13.36 8.55 -0.30
N GLU A 185 13.26 7.21 -0.36
CA GLU A 185 14.41 6.31 -0.50
C GLU A 185 15.20 6.59 -1.77
N VAL A 186 14.50 6.76 -2.89
CA VAL A 186 15.14 6.94 -4.19
C VAL A 186 15.58 8.38 -4.45
N SER A 187 15.04 9.36 -3.70
CA SER A 187 15.31 10.79 -3.90
C SER A 187 16.79 11.15 -3.87
N ALA A 188 17.59 10.42 -3.07
CA ALA A 188 19.03 10.62 -2.96
C ALA A 188 19.81 10.20 -4.23
N ALA A 189 19.30 9.22 -4.97
CA ALA A 189 19.93 8.69 -6.18
C ALA A 189 19.32 9.27 -7.47
N ASP A 190 18.01 9.45 -7.50
CA ASP A 190 17.26 9.95 -8.64
C ASP A 190 16.13 10.88 -8.18
N PRO A 191 16.40 12.19 -8.07
CA PRO A 191 15.41 13.16 -7.59
C PRO A 191 14.23 13.32 -8.56
N THR A 192 14.31 12.77 -9.77
CA THR A 192 13.22 12.82 -10.75
C THR A 192 12.17 11.73 -10.51
N LEU A 193 12.48 10.71 -9.70
CA LEU A 193 11.54 9.68 -9.24
C LEU A 193 10.68 10.17 -8.07
N THR A 194 9.87 11.19 -8.36
CA THR A 194 8.89 11.77 -7.41
C THR A 194 7.80 10.77 -7.00
N PRO A 195 7.02 11.04 -5.93
CA PRO A 195 5.83 10.26 -5.56
C PRO A 195 4.87 9.98 -6.74
N LYS A 196 4.75 10.92 -7.68
CA LYS A 196 3.96 10.76 -8.91
C LYS A 196 4.53 9.68 -9.84
N GLN A 197 5.85 9.56 -9.96
CA GLN A 197 6.51 8.51 -10.75
C GLN A 197 6.35 7.15 -10.08
N VAL A 198 6.55 7.07 -8.76
CA VAL A 198 6.34 5.83 -7.97
C VAL A 198 4.88 5.37 -8.09
N ARG A 199 3.91 6.29 -8.03
CA ARG A 199 2.50 5.95 -8.28
C ARG A 199 2.26 5.51 -9.73
N GLY A 200 2.99 6.06 -10.69
CA GLY A 200 3.01 5.61 -12.08
C GLY A 200 3.52 4.17 -12.24
N MET A 201 4.56 3.78 -11.50
CA MET A 201 5.05 2.38 -11.43
C MET A 201 3.94 1.45 -10.91
N MET A 202 3.27 1.81 -9.82
CA MET A 202 2.16 1.03 -9.26
C MET A 202 1.01 0.83 -10.29
N TYR A 203 0.63 1.87 -11.04
CA TYR A 203 -0.40 1.75 -12.06
C TYR A 203 0.05 0.96 -13.29
N LEU A 204 1.34 0.99 -13.64
CA LEU A 204 1.92 0.12 -14.66
C LEU A 204 1.74 -1.36 -14.26
N LEU A 205 2.16 -1.72 -13.04
CA LEU A 205 2.02 -3.07 -12.47
C LEU A 205 0.56 -3.51 -12.40
N THR A 206 -0.34 -2.61 -12.02
CA THR A 206 -1.79 -2.87 -12.02
C THR A 206 -2.29 -3.20 -13.44
N GLY A 207 -1.90 -2.41 -14.43
CA GLY A 207 -2.27 -2.63 -15.83
C GLY A 207 -1.76 -3.95 -16.41
N ASN A 208 -0.58 -4.39 -15.98
CA ASN A 208 0.08 -5.61 -16.46
C ASN A 208 -0.22 -6.86 -15.61
N CYS A 209 -1.17 -6.74 -14.67
CA CYS A 209 -1.69 -7.84 -13.87
C CYS A 209 -0.79 -8.42 -12.79
N PHE A 210 0.17 -7.62 -12.34
CA PHE A 210 0.93 -7.88 -11.11
C PHE A 210 0.11 -7.51 -9.87
N LEU A 211 -0.63 -6.39 -9.91
CA LEU A 211 -1.51 -5.96 -8.80
C LEU A 211 -2.98 -6.30 -9.08
N GLN A 212 -3.67 -6.78 -8.04
CA GLN A 212 -5.10 -7.06 -8.03
C GLN A 212 -5.80 -6.05 -7.13
N TRP A 213 -6.73 -5.29 -7.73
CA TRP A 213 -7.63 -4.35 -7.07
C TRP A 213 -9.01 -4.98 -6.99
#